data_AF-K2RZY0-F1
#
_entry.id   AF-K2RZY0-F1
#
_cell.length_a   1.000
_cell.length_b   1.000
_cell.length_c   1.000
_cell.angle_alpha   90.00
_cell.angle_beta   90.00
_cell.angle_gamma   90.00
#
_symmetry.space_group_name_H-M   'P 1'
#
loop_
_entity.id
_entity.type
_entity.pdbx_description
1 polymer ?
#
loop_
_entity_poly.entity_id
_entity_poly.type
_entity_poly.pdbx_seq_one_letter_code
_entity_poly.pdbx_strand_id
1 'polypeptide(L)'
;MRKAAAAKSFTDGRNGAVVRVNNLVHNHSMSNKEHTIQDLHDILKSYYKVARKRVVDTLCMQAAAYHLISGPNTPLRLFTPTFVSQLSNQQLEEIAGEDASVKRRRAQLVKEVDDLEKGRKILS
;
A
#
# COMPACT_ATOMS: atom_id res chain seq x y z
N MET A 1 22.57 -21.28 38.50
CA MET A 1 22.64 -22.36 39.51
C MET A 1 23.71 -22.13 40.59
N ARG A 2 25.02 -21.96 40.26
CA ARG A 2 26.08 -21.79 41.28
C ARG A 2 25.86 -20.66 42.31
N LYS A 3 25.47 -19.45 41.87
CA LYS A 3 25.20 -18.31 42.78
C LYS A 3 24.01 -18.55 43.73
N ALA A 4 22.94 -19.20 43.25
CA ALA A 4 21.76 -19.50 44.06
C ALA A 4 22.00 -20.65 45.05
N ALA A 5 22.87 -21.61 44.70
CA ALA A 5 23.28 -22.69 45.58
C ALA A 5 24.18 -22.18 46.73
N ALA A 6 25.10 -21.25 46.46
CA ALA A 6 25.95 -20.64 47.47
C ALA A 6 25.17 -19.83 48.52
N ALA A 7 24.09 -19.15 48.12
CA ALA A 7 23.24 -18.39 49.05
C ALA A 7 22.42 -19.29 50.00
N LYS A 8 22.24 -20.58 49.66
CA LYS A 8 21.45 -21.55 50.44
C LYS A 8 22.29 -22.69 51.02
N SER A 9 23.63 -22.56 50.96
CA SER A 9 24.56 -23.54 51.51
C SER A 9 24.82 -23.27 52.99
N PHE A 10 24.93 -24.34 53.78
CA PHE A 10 25.40 -24.31 55.16
C PHE A 10 26.61 -25.23 55.30
N THR A 11 27.48 -24.96 56.27
CA THR A 11 28.68 -25.78 56.50
C THR A 11 28.34 -26.96 57.40
N ASP A 12 28.47 -28.17 56.89
CA ASP A 12 28.40 -29.39 57.68
C ASP A 12 29.83 -29.74 58.15
N GLY A 13 30.02 -29.90 59.45
CA GLY A 13 31.35 -30.00 60.09
C GLY A 13 32.22 -31.17 59.62
N ARG A 14 31.68 -32.08 58.80
CA ARG A 14 32.42 -33.19 58.17
C ARG A 14 32.60 -33.03 56.66
N ASN A 15 31.69 -32.32 55.98
CA ASN A 15 31.53 -32.38 54.52
C ASN A 15 31.51 -31.01 53.82
N GLY A 16 32.03 -29.95 54.47
CA GLY A 16 32.14 -28.62 53.85
C GLY A 16 30.78 -27.94 53.58
N ALA A 17 30.71 -27.04 52.60
CA ALA A 17 29.49 -26.31 52.26
C ALA A 17 28.49 -27.22 51.51
N VAL A 18 27.36 -27.53 52.15
CA VAL A 18 26.30 -28.41 51.65
C VAL A 18 24.98 -27.65 51.44
N VAL A 19 24.18 -28.08 50.47
CA VAL A 19 22.86 -27.48 50.16
C VAL A 19 21.78 -28.55 50.28
N ARG A 20 20.68 -28.26 50.98
CA ARG A 20 19.53 -29.18 51.06
C ARG A 20 18.91 -29.36 49.67
N VAL A 21 18.65 -30.60 49.27
CA VAL A 21 18.05 -30.91 47.95
C VAL A 21 16.72 -30.18 47.74
N ASN A 22 15.88 -30.07 48.78
CA ASN A 22 14.61 -29.33 48.74
C ASN A 22 14.77 -27.83 48.36
N ASN A 23 15.94 -27.24 48.63
CA ASN A 23 16.24 -25.85 48.27
C ASN A 23 16.63 -25.66 46.80
N LEU A 24 17.00 -26.74 46.11
CA LEU A 24 17.33 -26.75 44.68
C LEU A 24 16.06 -26.78 43.81
N VAL A 25 15.01 -27.48 44.27
CA VAL A 25 13.73 -27.67 43.56
C VAL A 25 12.99 -26.34 43.30
N HIS A 26 13.24 -25.32 44.13
CA HIS A 26 12.65 -23.98 43.96
C HIS A 26 13.30 -23.12 42.85
N ASN A 27 14.40 -23.57 42.23
CA ASN A 27 14.91 -22.92 41.03
C ASN A 27 14.12 -23.48 39.84
N HIS A 28 12.90 -22.97 39.65
CA HIS A 28 12.00 -23.38 38.59
C HIS A 28 12.63 -22.98 37.25
N SER A 29 13.45 -23.86 36.66
CA SER A 29 13.65 -23.86 35.22
C SER A 29 12.26 -24.05 34.61
N MET A 30 11.87 -23.20 33.66
CA MET A 30 10.61 -23.38 32.93
C MET A 30 10.45 -24.84 32.52
N SER A 31 9.22 -25.34 32.61
CA SER A 31 8.92 -26.71 32.18
C SER A 31 9.26 -26.85 30.69
N ASN A 32 9.73 -28.02 30.28
CA ASN A 32 10.01 -28.30 28.86
C ASN A 32 8.81 -27.96 27.96
N LYS A 33 7.58 -28.18 28.46
CA LYS A 33 6.34 -27.83 27.76
C LYS A 33 6.19 -26.31 27.57
N GLU A 34 6.51 -25.52 28.58
CA GLU A 34 6.44 -24.05 28.52
C GLU A 34 7.48 -23.49 27.56
N HIS A 35 8.70 -24.05 27.57
CA HIS A 35 9.73 -23.75 26.59
C HIS A 35 9.25 -24.01 25.15
N THR A 36 8.69 -25.19 24.87
CA THR A 36 8.18 -25.51 23.54
C THR A 36 7.06 -24.56 23.09
N ILE A 37 6.17 -24.15 23.99
CA ILE A 37 5.10 -23.19 23.69
C ILE A 37 5.71 -21.83 23.31
N GLN A 38 6.69 -21.35 24.09
CA GLN A 38 7.34 -20.07 23.84
C GLN A 38 8.10 -20.08 22.51
N ASP A 39 8.85 -21.16 22.23
CA ASP A 39 9.60 -21.30 20.99
C ASP A 39 8.66 -21.27 19.77
N LEU A 40 7.55 -21.99 19.83
CA LEU A 40 6.55 -22.00 18.75
C LEU A 40 5.92 -20.63 18.56
N HIS A 41 5.59 -19.94 19.66
CA HIS A 41 5.09 -18.56 19.61
C HIS A 41 6.09 -17.61 18.93
N ASP A 42 7.37 -17.70 19.28
CA ASP A 42 8.40 -16.82 18.74
C ASP A 42 8.68 -17.09 17.26
N ILE A 43 8.59 -18.35 16.82
CA ILE A 43 8.62 -18.73 15.40
C ILE A 43 7.43 -18.10 14.64
N LEU A 44 6.20 -18.29 15.14
CA LEU A 44 5.00 -17.76 14.50
C LEU A 44 5.01 -16.23 14.43
N LYS A 45 5.44 -15.58 15.51
CA LYS A 45 5.55 -14.11 15.57
C LYS A 45 6.59 -13.59 14.58
N SER A 46 7.73 -14.27 14.48
CA SER A 46 8.79 -13.92 13.53
C SER A 46 8.32 -14.08 12.08
N TYR A 47 7.64 -15.19 11.77
CA TYR A 47 7.05 -15.42 10.45
C TYR A 47 6.01 -14.36 10.10
N TYR A 48 5.06 -14.08 11.01
CA TYR A 48 4.02 -13.08 10.80
C TYR A 48 4.59 -11.69 10.50
N LYS A 49 5.67 -11.29 11.18
CA LYS A 49 6.33 -9.99 10.95
C LYS A 49 6.82 -9.84 9.51
N VAL A 50 7.36 -10.91 8.92
CA VAL A 50 7.84 -10.92 7.53
C VAL A 50 6.66 -11.03 6.56
N ALA A 51 5.75 -11.97 6.80
CA ALA A 51 4.59 -12.22 5.94
C ALA A 51 3.74 -10.96 5.77
N ARG A 52 3.46 -10.23 6.86
CA ARG A 52 2.68 -8.99 6.80
C ARG A 52 3.32 -7.93 5.91
N LYS A 53 4.64 -7.73 6.01
CA LYS A 53 5.37 -6.79 5.14
C LYS A 53 5.27 -7.22 3.69
N ARG A 54 5.48 -8.51 3.41
CA ARG A 54 5.40 -9.05 2.06
C ARG A 54 4.01 -8.88 1.43
N VAL A 55 2.95 -9.06 2.21
CA VAL A 55 1.57 -8.83 1.73
C VAL A 55 1.37 -7.37 1.34
N VAL A 56 1.76 -6.43 2.20
CA VAL A 56 1.64 -4.99 1.92
C VAL A 56 2.44 -4.63 0.67
N ASP A 57 3.71 -5.05 0.59
CA ASP A 57 4.57 -4.77 -0.56
C ASP A 57 3.97 -5.34 -1.85
N THR A 58 3.42 -6.56 -1.79
CA THR A 58 2.82 -7.21 -2.96
C THR A 58 1.55 -6.49 -3.39
N LEU A 59 0.68 -6.08 -2.47
CA LEU A 59 -0.51 -5.30 -2.81
C LEU A 59 -0.16 -3.94 -3.41
N CYS A 60 0.79 -3.22 -2.82
CA CYS A 60 1.23 -1.93 -3.33
C CYS A 60 1.88 -2.06 -4.72
N MET A 61 2.78 -3.02 -4.90
CA MET A 61 3.53 -3.16 -6.15
C MET A 61 2.74 -3.83 -7.26
N GLN A 62 2.04 -4.93 -6.97
CA GLN A 62 1.32 -5.70 -7.98
C GLN A 62 -0.08 -5.13 -8.21
N ALA A 63 -0.89 -5.00 -7.15
CA ALA A 63 -2.26 -4.56 -7.33
C ALA A 63 -2.33 -3.07 -7.69
N ALA A 64 -1.72 -2.20 -6.90
CA ALA A 64 -1.79 -0.76 -7.19
C ALA A 64 -0.85 -0.35 -8.33
N ALA A 65 0.46 -0.50 -8.17
CA ALA A 65 1.40 0.07 -9.13
C ALA A 65 1.34 -0.62 -10.51
N TYR A 66 1.28 -1.95 -10.57
CA TYR A 66 1.20 -2.64 -11.85
C TYR A 66 -0.21 -2.59 -12.43
N HIS A 67 -1.22 -3.18 -11.77
CA HIS A 67 -2.55 -3.28 -12.41
C HIS A 67 -3.27 -1.94 -12.55
N LEU A 68 -3.11 -0.98 -11.64
CA LEU A 68 -3.79 0.31 -11.74
C LEU A 68 -2.99 1.37 -12.49
N ILE A 69 -1.66 1.33 -12.52
CA ILE A 69 -0.86 2.45 -13.04
C ILE A 69 -0.05 2.10 -14.30
N SER A 70 0.79 1.06 -14.23
CA SER A 70 1.87 0.88 -15.22
C SER A 70 1.65 -0.30 -16.16
N GLY A 71 0.76 -1.22 -15.81
CA GLY A 71 0.50 -2.45 -16.55
C GLY A 71 -0.17 -2.18 -17.90
N PRO A 72 -0.14 -3.13 -18.84
CA PRO A 72 -0.71 -2.95 -20.17
C PRO A 72 -2.22 -2.70 -20.14
N ASN A 73 -2.91 -3.30 -19.18
CA ASN A 73 -4.36 -3.19 -18.98
C ASN A 73 -4.73 -2.16 -17.90
N THR A 74 -3.83 -1.22 -17.60
CA THR A 74 -4.16 -0.14 -16.65
C THR A 74 -5.36 0.67 -17.14
N PRO A 75 -6.31 1.03 -16.25
CA PRO A 75 -7.40 1.94 -16.60
C PRO A 75 -6.89 3.32 -17.04
N LEU A 76 -5.67 3.72 -16.69
CA LEU A 76 -5.08 4.98 -17.13
C LEU A 76 -4.74 4.99 -18.63
N ARG A 77 -4.62 3.81 -19.27
CA ARG A 77 -4.36 3.66 -20.71
C ARG A 77 -5.63 3.62 -21.56
N LEU A 78 -6.81 3.88 -20.99
CA LEU A 78 -8.05 3.91 -21.75
C LEU A 78 -8.07 5.05 -22.78
N PHE A 79 -7.52 6.22 -22.43
CA PHE A 79 -7.46 7.36 -23.33
C PHE A 79 -6.15 7.36 -24.12
N THR A 80 -6.21 6.92 -25.38
CA THR A 80 -5.05 6.82 -26.28
C THR A 80 -5.36 7.44 -27.64
N PRO A 81 -4.35 7.82 -28.43
CA PRO A 81 -4.56 8.26 -29.81
C PRO A 81 -5.33 7.24 -30.64
N THR A 82 -5.07 5.94 -30.44
CA THR A 82 -5.80 4.86 -31.11
C THR A 82 -7.28 4.86 -30.72
N PHE A 83 -7.60 5.00 -29.42
CA PHE A 83 -8.98 5.15 -28.97
C PHE A 83 -9.65 6.36 -29.64
N VAL A 84 -9.01 7.53 -29.63
CA VAL A 84 -9.56 8.74 -30.26
C VAL A 84 -9.78 8.56 -31.76
N SER A 85 -8.85 7.88 -32.45
CA SER A 85 -8.97 7.63 -33.90
C SER A 85 -10.11 6.68 -34.28
N GLN A 86 -10.62 5.89 -33.32
CA GLN A 86 -11.72 4.96 -33.53
C GLN A 86 -13.09 5.60 -33.24
N LEU A 87 -13.13 6.81 -32.69
CA LEU A 87 -14.39 7.51 -32.43
C LEU A 87 -15.03 7.97 -33.73
N SER A 88 -16.34 7.75 -33.85
CA SER A 88 -17.13 8.28 -34.97
C SER A 88 -17.28 9.80 -34.87
N ASN A 89 -17.60 10.45 -36.00
CA ASN A 89 -17.89 11.88 -36.04
C ASN A 89 -19.01 12.27 -35.06
N GLN A 90 -20.02 11.43 -34.89
CA GLN A 90 -21.11 11.69 -33.95
C GLN A 90 -20.62 11.66 -32.49
N GLN A 91 -19.77 10.69 -32.12
CA GLN A 91 -19.21 10.61 -30.78
C GLN A 91 -18.23 11.76 -30.49
N LEU A 92 -17.44 12.16 -31.48
CA LEU A 92 -16.55 13.32 -31.36
C LEU A 92 -17.35 14.62 -31.17
N GLU A 93 -18.45 14.77 -31.91
CA GLU A 93 -19.36 15.90 -31.76
C GLU A 93 -20.07 15.89 -30.39
N GLU A 94 -20.41 14.74 -29.84
CA GLU A 94 -21.00 14.64 -28.49
C GLU A 94 -19.99 14.95 -27.37
N ILE A 95 -18.74 14.50 -27.50
CA ILE A 95 -17.71 14.64 -26.46
C ILE A 95 -17.02 16.01 -26.52
N ALA A 96 -16.69 16.47 -27.72
CA ALA A 96 -15.85 17.64 -27.96
C ALA A 96 -16.53 18.73 -28.80
N GLY A 97 -17.77 18.49 -29.25
CA GLY A 97 -18.53 19.48 -30.00
C GLY A 97 -18.98 20.65 -29.14
N GLU A 98 -19.16 21.79 -29.80
CA GLU A 98 -19.76 22.97 -29.17
C GLU A 98 -21.26 22.76 -28.98
N ASP A 99 -21.79 23.20 -27.83
CA ASP A 99 -23.23 23.28 -27.61
C ASP A 99 -23.95 24.06 -28.72
N ALA A 100 -25.18 23.65 -29.04
CA ALA A 100 -25.95 24.27 -30.12
C ALA A 100 -26.16 25.78 -29.92
N SER A 101 -26.28 26.26 -28.68
CA SER A 101 -26.38 27.68 -28.35
C SER A 101 -25.09 28.44 -28.66
N VAL A 102 -23.94 27.84 -28.32
CA VAL A 102 -22.60 28.39 -28.59
C VAL A 102 -22.34 28.44 -30.09
N LYS A 103 -22.65 27.37 -30.83
CA LYS A 103 -22.55 27.33 -32.30
C LYS A 103 -23.35 28.44 -32.97
N ARG A 104 -24.61 28.65 -32.53
CA ARG A 104 -25.48 29.72 -33.03
C ARG A 104 -24.90 31.10 -32.71
N ARG A 105 -24.42 31.31 -31.49
CA ARG A 105 -23.82 32.59 -31.10
C ARG A 105 -22.55 32.88 -31.89
N ARG A 106 -21.69 31.89 -32.12
CA ARG A 106 -20.51 31.99 -32.96
C ARG A 106 -20.90 32.39 -34.39
N ALA A 107 -21.89 31.73 -34.99
CA ALA A 107 -22.35 32.07 -36.34
C ALA A 107 -22.90 33.51 -36.42
N GLN A 108 -23.63 33.97 -35.40
CA GLN A 108 -24.12 35.34 -35.33
C GLN A 108 -22.96 36.35 -35.24
N LEU A 109 -21.96 36.08 -34.39
CA LEU A 109 -20.80 36.96 -34.22
C LEU A 109 -19.93 37.02 -35.47
N VAL A 110 -19.70 35.89 -36.15
CA VAL A 110 -18.96 35.86 -37.43
C VAL A 110 -19.68 36.73 -38.47
N LYS A 111 -21.01 36.66 -38.53
CA LYS A 111 -21.79 37.52 -39.42
C LYS A 111 -21.66 39.00 -39.06
N GLU A 112 -21.77 39.32 -37.78
CA GLU A 112 -21.64 40.69 -37.28
C GLU A 112 -20.26 41.28 -37.61
N VAL A 113 -19.19 40.48 -37.45
CA VAL A 113 -17.83 40.88 -37.84
C VAL A 113 -17.74 41.15 -39.35
N ASP A 114 -18.26 40.25 -40.20
CA ASP A 114 -18.23 40.43 -41.66
C ASP A 114 -19.02 41.68 -42.11
N ASP A 115 -20.19 41.92 -41.51
CA ASP A 115 -21.01 43.09 -41.79
C ASP A 115 -20.30 44.40 -41.37
N LEU A 116 -19.67 44.40 -40.19
CA LEU A 116 -18.88 45.53 -39.71
C LEU A 116 -17.63 45.79 -40.57
N GLU A 117 -16.96 44.75 -41.05
CA GLU A 117 -15.80 44.88 -41.94
C GLU A 117 -16.16 45.46 -43.31
N LYS A 118 -17.30 45.06 -43.88
CA LYS A 118 -17.83 45.68 -45.11
C LYS A 118 -18.17 47.14 -44.89
N GLY A 119 -18.85 47.47 -43.79
CA GLY A 119 -19.14 48.85 -43.42
C GLY A 119 -17.87 49.70 -43.29
N ARG A 120 -16.84 49.17 -42.62
CA ARG A 120 -15.53 49.84 -42.51
C ARG A 120 -14.88 50.10 -43.86
N LYS A 121 -14.91 49.13 -44.79
CA LYS A 121 -14.32 49.28 -46.15
C LYS A 121 -15.04 50.32 -47.00
N ILE A 122 -16.33 50.55 -46.78
CA ILE A 122 -17.09 51.60 -47.47
C ILE A 122 -16.73 52.99 -46.93
N LEU A 123 -16.39 53.07 -45.64
CA LEU A 123 -16.08 54.32 -44.94
C LEU A 123 -14.60 54.72 -45.01
N SER A 124 -13.70 53.86 -45.48
CA SER A 124 -12.27 54.19 -45.71
C SER A 124 -12.02 54.53 -47.17
#